data_AF-A0A259Q104-F1
#
_entry.id   AF-A0A259Q104-F1
#
_cell.length_a   1.000
_cell.length_b   1.000
_cell.length_c   1.000
_cell.angle_alpha   90.00
_cell.angle_beta   90.00
_cell.angle_gamma   90.00
#
_symmetry.space_group_name_H-M   'P 1'
#
loop_
_entity.id
_entity.type
_entity.pdbx_description
1 polymer ?
#
loop_
_entity_poly.entity_id
_entity_poly.type
_entity_poly.pdbx_seq_one_letter_code
_entity_poly.pdbx_strand_id
1 'polypeptide(L)' 'MPPRPRSPAASPPKPTSPGERLGLRSDWDYALHLPLHYMDETRITPIADLREAPSALVQARVTQPEV' A
#
# COMPACT_ATOMS: atom_id res chain seq x y z
N MET A 1 37.82 -13.68 -40.17
CA MET A 1 36.68 -13.05 -39.48
C MET A 1 36.97 -13.07 -37.98
N PRO A 2 36.95 -11.93 -37.27
CA PRO A 2 37.06 -11.95 -35.82
C PRO A 2 35.76 -12.49 -35.20
N PRO A 3 35.82 -13.22 -34.07
CA PRO A 3 34.63 -13.77 -33.42
C PRO A 3 33.79 -12.66 -32.78
N ARG A 4 32.48 -12.73 -32.98
CA ARG A 4 31.50 -11.80 -32.40
C ARG A 4 31.41 -12.04 -30.88
N PRO A 5 31.52 -11.01 -30.03
CA PRO A 5 31.39 -11.19 -28.59
C PRO A 5 29.97 -11.69 -28.26
N ARG A 6 29.88 -12.74 -27.44
CA ARG A 6 28.61 -13.30 -26.98
C ARG A 6 28.01 -12.39 -25.92
N SER A 7 26.76 -11.95 -26.12
CA SER A 7 26.01 -11.23 -25.11
C SER A 7 25.82 -12.10 -23.85
N PRO A 8 25.92 -11.52 -22.65
CA PRO A 8 25.73 -12.28 -21.41
C PRO A 8 24.30 -12.81 -21.31
N ALA A 9 24.18 -14.02 -20.76
CA ALA A 9 22.92 -14.71 -20.53
C ALA A 9 21.99 -13.87 -19.63
N ALA A 10 20.69 -13.87 -19.96
CA ALA A 10 19.67 -13.13 -19.25
C ALA A 10 19.62 -13.52 -17.76
N SER A 11 19.61 -12.52 -16.88
CA SER A 11 19.41 -12.70 -15.45
C SER A 11 18.02 -13.27 -15.16
N PRO A 12 17.84 -14.06 -14.08
CA PRO A 12 16.54 -14.58 -13.68
C PRO A 12 15.55 -13.43 -13.42
N PRO A 13 14.25 -13.63 -13.68
CA PRO A 13 13.24 -12.59 -13.48
C PRO A 13 13.20 -12.17 -12.02
N LYS A 14 13.26 -10.86 -11.77
CA LYS A 14 13.11 -10.30 -10.43
C LYS A 14 11.68 -10.56 -9.93
N PRO A 15 11.49 -10.76 -8.61
CA PRO A 15 10.15 -10.81 -8.05
C PRO A 15 9.41 -9.51 -8.38
N THR A 16 8.17 -9.64 -8.85
CA THR A 16 7.29 -8.51 -9.16
C THR A 16 7.10 -7.65 -7.91
N SER A 17 7.37 -6.36 -8.05
CA SER A 17 7.16 -5.39 -6.96
C SER A 17 5.67 -5.26 -6.62
N PRO A 18 5.32 -4.86 -5.40
CA PRO A 18 3.91 -4.60 -5.03
C PRO A 18 3.23 -3.60 -5.98
N GLY A 19 3.94 -2.56 -6.42
CA GLY A 19 3.44 -1.59 -7.40
C GLY A 19 3.06 -2.23 -8.73
N GLU A 20 3.93 -3.09 -9.27
CA GLU A 20 3.65 -3.80 -10.52
C GLU A 20 2.45 -4.75 -10.40
N ARG A 21 2.20 -5.33 -9.21
CA ARG A 21 0.98 -6.13 -8.92
C ARG A 21 -0.29 -5.28 -8.91
N LEU A 22 -0.17 -4.00 -8.57
CA LEU A 22 -1.23 -2.98 -8.63
C LEU A 22 -1.33 -2.29 -10.00
N GLY A 23 -0.49 -2.66 -10.97
CA GLY A 23 -0.43 -2.03 -12.30
C GLY A 23 0.36 -0.72 -12.35
N LEU A 24 1.05 -0.34 -11.26
CA LEU A 24 1.92 0.83 -11.18
C LEU A 24 3.31 0.46 -11.74
N ARG A 25 3.54 0.80 -13.01
CA ARG A 25 4.72 0.41 -13.79
C ARG A 25 5.73 1.55 -13.95
N SER A 26 5.27 2.79 -13.78
CA SER A 26 6.08 4.00 -13.84
C SER A 26 5.80 4.90 -12.64
N ASP A 27 6.73 5.79 -12.31
CA ASP A 27 6.61 6.75 -11.21
C ASP A 27 5.36 7.63 -11.35
N TRP A 28 4.95 7.94 -12.59
CA TRP A 28 3.74 8.73 -12.86
C TRP A 28 2.45 8.00 -12.47
N ASP A 29 2.43 6.67 -12.49
CA ASP A 29 1.23 5.90 -12.15
C ASP A 29 0.81 6.13 -10.69
N TYR A 30 1.76 6.43 -9.80
CA TYR A 30 1.48 6.78 -8.40
C TYR A 30 0.79 8.14 -8.26
N ALA A 31 1.07 9.09 -9.15
CA ALA A 31 0.41 10.39 -9.13
C ALA A 31 -1.06 10.31 -9.55
N LEU A 32 -1.40 9.34 -10.41
CA LEU A 32 -2.77 9.09 -10.86
C LEU A 32 -3.49 8.02 -10.03
N HIS A 33 -2.78 7.35 -9.12
CA HIS A 33 -3.36 6.34 -8.25
C HIS A 33 -4.22 6.99 -7.16
N LEU A 34 -5.54 6.82 -7.29
CA LEU A 34 -6.49 7.22 -6.26
C LEU A 34 -6.80 6.01 -5.36
N PRO A 35 -6.77 6.17 -4.02
CA PRO A 35 -7.19 5.13 -3.10
C PRO A 35 -8.65 4.73 -3.34
N LEU A 36 -8.91 3.42 -3.37
CA LEU A 36 -10.28 2.88 -3.49
C LEU A 36 -11.18 3.26 -2.31
N HIS A 37 -10.58 3.44 -1.13
CA HIS A 37 -11.26 3.82 0.08
C HIS A 37 -10.41 4.85 0.81
N TYR A 38 -10.94 6.06 0.96
CA TYR A 38 -10.37 7.08 1.82
C TYR A 38 -11.10 7.08 3.16
N MET A 39 -10.37 6.88 4.25
CA MET A 39 -10.91 7.10 5.59
C MET A 39 -10.64 8.56 5.98
N ASP A 40 -11.70 9.27 6.33
CA ASP A 40 -11.59 10.60 6.91
C ASP A 40 -11.15 10.47 8.39
N GLU A 41 -9.87 10.68 8.65
CA GLU A 41 -9.27 10.67 9.99
C GLU A 41 -9.38 12.03 10.70
N THR A 42 -10.14 12.99 10.15
CA THR A 42 -10.27 14.33 10.75
C THR A 42 -11.36 14.39 11.82
N ARG A 43 -12.18 13.32 11.95
CA ARG A 43 -13.31 13.26 12.86
C ARG A 43 -13.20 12.14 13.88
N ILE A 44 -13.12 12.51 15.16
CA ILE A 44 -13.20 11.56 16.27
C ILE A 44 -14.66 11.30 16.61
N THR A 45 -15.05 10.02 16.62
CA THR A 45 -16.36 9.54 17.05
C THR A 45 -16.30 9.13 18.53
N PRO A 46 -17.23 9.60 19.38
CA PRO A 46 -17.33 9.11 20.74
C PRO A 46 -17.61 7.60 20.77
N ILE A 47 -16.97 6.86 21.68
CA ILE A 47 -17.15 5.40 21.77
C ILE A 47 -18.63 5.02 21.99
N ALA A 48 -19.38 5.83 22.74
CA ALA A 48 -20.79 5.60 23.01
C ALA A 48 -21.69 5.68 21.76
N ASP A 49 -21.23 6.38 20.71
CA ASP A 49 -21.99 6.61 19.47
C ASP A 49 -21.57 5.67 18.33
N LEU A 50 -20.66 4.72 18.60
CA LEU A 50 -20.21 3.77 17.60
C LEU A 50 -21.38 2.94 17.07
N ARG A 51 -21.39 2.75 15.75
CA ARG A 51 -22.36 1.93 15.03
C ARG A 51 -21.64 0.77 14.32
N GLU A 52 -22.39 -0.28 14.04
CA GLU A 52 -21.90 -1.41 13.25
C GLU A 52 -21.66 -0.97 11.80
N ALA A 53 -20.39 -0.76 11.46
CA ALA A 53 -19.90 -0.25 10.17
C ALA A 53 -20.45 1.15 9.77
N PRO A 54 -19.68 1.96 9.02
CA PRO A 54 -18.28 1.82 8.63
C PRO A 54 -17.29 2.04 9.79
N SER A 55 -15.99 1.84 9.51
CA SER A 55 -14.90 2.14 10.45
C SER A 55 -14.98 3.59 10.96
N ALA A 56 -14.72 3.81 12.25
CA ALA A 56 -14.71 5.14 12.86
C ALA A 56 -13.41 5.37 13.65
N LEU A 57 -12.87 6.58 13.59
CA LEU A 57 -11.75 7.00 14.42
C LEU A 57 -12.27 7.31 15.83
N VAL A 58 -11.60 6.81 16.86
CA VAL A 58 -11.96 7.05 18.27
C VAL A 58 -10.73 7.46 19.08
N GLN A 59 -10.95 8.23 20.14
CA GLN A 59 -9.91 8.58 21.11
C GLN A 59 -10.34 8.09 22.49
N ALA A 60 -9.44 7.38 23.17
CA ALA A 60 -9.68 6.87 24.51
C ALA A 60 -8.36 6.79 25.30
N ARG A 61 -8.51 6.67 26.61
CA ARG A 61 -7.39 6.35 27.50
C ARG A 61 -7.39 4.86 27.79
N VAL A 62 -6.27 4.20 27.52
CA VAL A 62 -6.05 2.82 27.97
C VAL A 62 -5.84 2.83 29.49
N THR A 63 -6.64 2.06 30.22
CA THR A 63 -6.55 1.96 31.70
C THR A 63 -5.63 0.84 32.15
N GLN A 64 -5.55 -0.24 31.38
CA GLN A 64 -4.73 -1.40 31.68
C GLN A 64 -4.27 -2.08 30.39
N PRO A 65 -2.95 -2.21 30.14
CA PRO A 65 -2.41 -3.10 29.13
C PRO A 65 -2.14 -4.50 29.72
N GLU A 66 -2.31 -5.55 28.92
CA GLU A 66 -1.94 -6.94 29.25
C GLU A 66 -1.00 -7.48 28.17
N VAL A 67 -0.15 -8.45 28.52
CA VAL A 67 0.91 -9.05 27.67
C VAL A 67 0.62 -10.54 27.47
#